data_AF-A0A2N2PRA8-F1
#
_entry.id   AF-A0A2N2PRA8-F1
#
_cell.length_a   1.000
_cell.length_b   1.000
_cell.length_c   1.000
_cell.angle_alpha   90.00
_cell.angle_beta   90.00
_cell.angle_gamma   90.00
#
_symmetry.space_group_name_H-M   'P 1'
#
loop_
_entity.id
_entity.type
_entity.pdbx_description
1 polymer ?
#
loop_
_entity_poly.entity_id
_entity_poly.type
_entity_poly.pdbx_seq_one_letter_code
_entity_poly.pdbx_strand_id
1 'polypeptide(L)'
;MSYLLTIQRLAENPEELELAYQQAVKTGDQAAFAEAVEAMYAESGANRLLAAWHYRLLHAAAAVKKRAVAWGWALPLGVLNGLLLWLLSDFQRFKIQVTNPLYGTVHDVMPAVALLAAPISAALIAFFLTLAGKQRWGRVLAVGLGLAAGTAYVLLLAPHIWPRVFQEQYLGLMALHLGLLAWAAVGLVALARRDDQENRFAFLVKSLEAAVVAGLLAIAGGIFTGITFGLFNALGIQPPDVVMRLFGAGGGGLIALIAVALVYDPTAAPLQQSFDEGLSKLVALLLRLLLPLAVAVLLVYLAFIPFNWRQPFENRDVLVVFNTLLFAVAALLVGATPVHEAELGEKAQTWLRRGVIALAGLTLLVGLYALVALLYRTANDRLTPNRLLFIGWSLVNIAILAALLIQQARAGRSRWLPAMHRTFAIGAVLYLIWSLAGLLAVPWLFRGSLAEVAGLPPSVQQLVYERADPILLKCPSSPHIYLLQKGQKRWIQDIPAFQAEGYRWGDVQYITCADLGLLPDGETIPPGGGPPPQP
;
A
#
# COMPACT_ATOMS: atom_id res chain seq x y z
N MET A 1 19.96 -19.66 -41.57
CA MET A 1 21.23 -19.58 -42.34
C MET A 1 22.29 -20.37 -41.58
N SER A 2 23.17 -21.10 -42.28
CA SER A 2 24.26 -21.82 -41.60
C SER A 2 25.39 -20.83 -41.26
N TYR A 3 25.66 -20.63 -39.96
CA TYR A 3 26.70 -19.73 -39.49
C TYR A 3 28.11 -20.33 -39.55
N LEU A 4 28.25 -21.61 -39.92
CA LEU A 4 29.53 -22.34 -39.98
C LEU A 4 30.59 -21.63 -40.81
N LEU A 5 30.28 -21.29 -42.07
CA LEU A 5 31.22 -20.61 -42.97
C LEU A 5 31.59 -19.21 -42.48
N THR A 6 30.65 -18.52 -41.83
CA THR A 6 30.89 -17.20 -41.25
C THR A 6 31.84 -17.30 -40.06
N ILE A 7 31.61 -18.24 -39.14
CA ILE A 7 32.46 -18.42 -37.97
C ILE A 7 33.85 -18.92 -38.37
N GLN A 8 33.94 -19.82 -39.36
CA GLN A 8 35.22 -20.28 -39.88
C GLN A 8 36.07 -19.13 -40.44
N ARG A 9 35.45 -18.17 -41.14
CA ARG A 9 36.13 -16.98 -41.67
C ARG A 9 36.55 -16.01 -40.57
N LEU A 10 35.73 -15.89 -39.52
CA LEU A 10 35.89 -14.91 -38.45
C LEU A 10 36.62 -15.46 -37.22
N ALA A 11 37.10 -16.71 -37.26
CA ALA A 11 37.66 -17.43 -36.12
C ALA A 11 38.89 -16.75 -35.48
N GLU A 12 39.54 -15.82 -36.18
CA GLU A 12 40.68 -15.04 -35.67
C GLU A 12 40.36 -13.55 -35.51
N ASN A 13 39.16 -13.10 -35.85
CA ASN A 13 38.75 -11.70 -35.78
C ASN A 13 37.69 -11.49 -34.67
N PRO A 14 38.11 -11.05 -33.46
CA PRO A 14 37.20 -10.93 -32.32
C PRO A 14 36.10 -9.89 -32.51
N GLU A 15 36.38 -8.79 -33.21
CA GLU A 15 35.42 -7.71 -33.43
C GLU A 15 34.32 -8.13 -34.39
N GLU A 16 34.69 -8.69 -35.54
CA GLU A 16 33.72 -9.15 -36.54
C GLU A 16 32.90 -10.33 -36.04
N LEU A 17 33.49 -11.23 -35.24
CA LEU A 17 32.77 -12.35 -34.63
C LEU A 17 31.72 -11.86 -33.61
N GLU A 18 32.02 -10.83 -32.82
CA GLU A 18 31.04 -10.17 -31.93
C GLU A 18 29.93 -9.48 -32.73
N LEU A 19 30.25 -8.78 -33.82
CA LEU A 19 29.25 -8.16 -34.69
C LEU A 19 28.32 -9.21 -35.32
N ALA A 20 28.87 -10.33 -35.76
CA ALA A 20 28.09 -11.45 -36.30
C ALA A 20 27.14 -12.05 -35.23
N TYR A 21 27.61 -12.18 -33.99
CA TYR A 21 26.78 -12.60 -32.86
C TYR A 21 25.67 -11.58 -32.56
N GLN A 22 25.98 -10.28 -32.50
CA GLN A 22 24.99 -9.23 -32.28
C GLN A 22 23.90 -9.24 -33.36
N GLN A 23 24.28 -9.52 -34.60
CA GLN A 23 23.33 -9.68 -35.69
C GLN A 23 22.46 -10.92 -35.50
N ALA A 24 23.04 -12.07 -35.12
CA ALA A 24 22.29 -13.28 -34.82
C ALA A 24 21.32 -13.10 -33.64
N VAL A 25 21.69 -12.29 -32.63
CA VAL A 25 20.79 -11.91 -31.53
C VAL A 25 19.60 -11.11 -32.04
N LYS A 26 19.84 -10.12 -32.91
CA LYS A 26 18.78 -9.27 -33.47
C LYS A 26 17.80 -10.04 -34.35
N THR A 27 18.27 -11.06 -35.07
CA THR A 27 17.42 -11.89 -35.95
C THR A 27 16.80 -13.09 -35.24
N GLY A 28 17.19 -13.37 -33.98
CA GLY A 28 16.72 -14.53 -33.22
C GLY A 28 17.43 -15.85 -33.56
N ASP A 29 18.49 -15.81 -34.38
CA ASP A 29 19.26 -16.99 -34.80
C ASP A 29 20.40 -17.37 -33.83
N GLN A 30 20.29 -16.94 -32.57
CA GLN A 30 21.31 -17.12 -31.54
C GLN A 30 21.69 -18.58 -31.33
N ALA A 31 20.72 -19.50 -31.41
CA ALA A 31 20.95 -20.94 -31.26
C ALA A 31 21.78 -21.51 -32.42
N ALA A 32 21.47 -21.10 -33.66
CA ALA A 32 22.20 -21.55 -34.85
C ALA A 32 23.63 -20.98 -34.88
N PHE A 33 23.84 -19.76 -34.39
CA PHE A 33 25.18 -19.20 -34.19
C PHE A 33 25.95 -20.00 -33.13
N ALA A 34 25.32 -20.28 -31.99
CA ALA A 34 25.97 -21.03 -30.91
C ALA A 34 26.35 -22.45 -31.34
N GLU A 35 25.46 -23.16 -32.03
CA GLU A 35 25.72 -24.49 -32.56
C GLU A 35 26.90 -24.50 -33.55
N ALA A 36 27.00 -23.47 -34.39
CA ALA A 36 28.10 -23.33 -35.33
C ALA A 36 29.44 -22.95 -34.63
N VAL A 37 29.41 -22.19 -33.52
CA VAL A 37 30.61 -21.97 -32.68
C VAL A 37 31.05 -23.28 -32.05
N GLU A 38 30.12 -24.07 -31.51
CA GLU A 38 30.43 -25.37 -30.89
C GLU A 38 31.04 -26.35 -31.90
N ALA A 39 30.48 -26.44 -33.11
CA ALA A 39 31.01 -27.28 -34.18
C ALA A 39 32.44 -26.86 -34.56
N MET A 40 32.71 -25.56 -34.72
CA MET A 40 34.05 -25.06 -35.04
C MET A 40 35.03 -25.23 -33.88
N TYR A 41 34.57 -25.09 -32.64
CA TYR A 41 35.40 -25.32 -31.45
C TYR A 41 35.80 -26.80 -31.32
N ALA A 42 34.89 -27.73 -31.65
CA ALA A 42 35.17 -29.16 -31.65
C ALA A 42 36.21 -29.57 -32.71
N GLU A 43 36.20 -28.92 -33.88
CA GLU A 43 37.18 -29.17 -34.94
C GLU A 43 38.52 -28.45 -34.72
N SER A 44 38.49 -27.25 -34.12
CA SER A 44 39.64 -26.35 -33.98
C SER A 44 39.92 -25.99 -32.51
N GLY A 45 40.04 -26.99 -31.64
CA GLY A 45 40.16 -26.83 -30.18
C GLY A 45 41.36 -26.01 -29.68
N ALA A 46 42.33 -25.68 -30.55
CA ALA A 46 43.47 -24.81 -30.23
C ALA A 46 43.17 -23.31 -30.34
N ASN A 47 42.07 -22.91 -30.99
CA ASN A 47 41.74 -21.50 -31.17
C ASN A 47 41.16 -20.88 -29.89
N ARG A 48 41.90 -19.94 -29.29
CA ARG A 48 41.53 -19.29 -28.02
C ARG A 48 40.27 -18.42 -28.12
N LEU A 49 39.98 -17.83 -29.28
CA LEU A 49 38.79 -17.00 -29.47
C LEU A 49 37.54 -17.89 -29.47
N LEU A 50 37.57 -19.01 -30.22
CA LEU A 50 36.48 -19.99 -30.22
C LEU A 50 36.27 -20.61 -28.84
N ALA A 51 37.35 -20.92 -28.11
CA ALA A 51 37.25 -21.38 -26.73
C ALA A 51 36.59 -20.36 -25.79
N ALA A 52 36.95 -19.08 -25.91
CA ALA A 52 36.33 -18.01 -25.12
C ALA A 52 34.83 -17.87 -25.45
N TRP A 53 34.45 -18.01 -26.73
CA TRP A 53 33.06 -18.00 -27.16
C TRP A 53 32.28 -19.23 -26.69
N HIS A 54 32.86 -20.42 -26.74
CA HIS A 54 32.28 -21.65 -26.16
C HIS A 54 31.91 -21.41 -24.70
N TYR A 55 32.87 -20.99 -23.86
CA TYR A 55 32.59 -20.74 -22.45
C TYR A 55 31.59 -19.61 -22.23
N ARG A 56 31.64 -18.53 -23.02
CA ARG A 56 30.65 -17.44 -22.96
C ARG A 56 29.24 -17.94 -23.27
N LEU A 57 29.07 -18.69 -24.35
CA LEU A 57 27.77 -19.20 -24.80
C LEU A 57 27.23 -20.29 -23.90
N LEU A 58 28.10 -21.15 -23.36
CA LEU A 58 27.75 -22.17 -22.39
C LEU A 58 27.23 -21.54 -21.08
N HIS A 59 27.89 -20.49 -20.58
CA HIS A 59 27.42 -19.75 -19.42
C HIS A 59 26.19 -18.89 -19.72
N ALA A 60 26.08 -18.32 -20.93
CA ALA A 60 24.89 -17.57 -21.36
C ALA A 60 23.66 -18.48 -21.48
N ALA A 61 23.81 -19.67 -22.09
CA ALA A 61 22.76 -20.67 -22.19
C ALA A 61 22.35 -21.22 -20.82
N ALA A 62 23.32 -21.41 -19.91
CA ALA A 62 23.05 -21.78 -18.52
C ALA A 62 22.32 -20.66 -17.74
N ALA A 63 22.64 -19.38 -18.01
CA ALA A 63 21.96 -18.23 -17.42
C ALA A 63 20.50 -18.11 -17.92
N VAL A 64 20.26 -18.37 -19.21
CA VAL A 64 18.90 -18.42 -19.79
C VAL A 64 18.09 -19.59 -19.22
N LYS A 65 18.69 -20.77 -19.06
CA LYS A 65 18.02 -21.95 -18.45
C LYS A 65 17.69 -21.79 -16.97
N LYS A 66 18.42 -20.97 -16.21
CA LYS A 66 18.12 -20.69 -14.78
C LYS A 66 16.88 -19.81 -14.57
N ARG A 67 16.38 -19.15 -15.61
CA ARG A 67 15.30 -18.15 -15.54
C ARG A 67 13.90 -18.67 -15.84
N ALA A 68 13.70 -19.99 -15.82
CA ALA A 68 12.36 -20.52 -15.98
C ALA A 68 11.49 -20.12 -14.77
N VAL A 69 10.48 -19.29 -15.00
CA VAL A 69 9.40 -19.03 -14.04
C VAL A 69 8.90 -20.39 -13.55
N ALA A 70 8.78 -20.56 -12.24
CA ALA A 70 8.35 -21.81 -11.62
C ALA A 70 6.84 -22.05 -11.83
N TRP A 71 6.40 -22.17 -13.08
CA TRP A 71 5.00 -22.31 -13.51
C TRP A 71 4.27 -23.45 -12.81
N GLY A 72 4.98 -24.54 -12.51
CA GLY A 72 4.44 -25.68 -11.76
C GLY A 72 3.94 -25.32 -10.36
N TRP A 73 4.43 -24.22 -9.76
CA TRP A 73 3.93 -23.69 -8.49
C TRP A 73 3.13 -22.40 -8.67
N ALA A 74 3.57 -21.52 -9.56
CA ALA A 74 2.95 -20.20 -9.74
C ALA A 74 1.49 -20.31 -10.18
N LEU A 75 1.19 -21.15 -11.19
CA LEU A 75 -0.17 -21.23 -11.71
C LEU A 75 -1.14 -21.90 -10.71
N PRO A 76 -0.84 -23.06 -10.11
CA PRO A 76 -1.75 -23.67 -9.14
C PRO A 76 -2.00 -22.79 -7.91
N LEU A 77 -0.96 -22.13 -7.38
CA LEU A 77 -1.12 -21.24 -6.23
C LEU A 77 -1.86 -19.96 -6.59
N GLY A 78 -1.64 -19.43 -7.81
CA GLY A 78 -2.37 -18.26 -8.31
C GLY A 78 -3.86 -18.56 -8.49
N VAL A 79 -4.20 -19.72 -9.07
CA VAL A 79 -5.58 -20.19 -9.20
C VAL A 79 -6.20 -20.40 -7.82
N LEU A 80 -5.48 -21.04 -6.89
CA LEU A 80 -5.94 -21.20 -5.51
C LEU A 80 -6.22 -19.85 -4.84
N ASN A 81 -5.31 -18.88 -4.98
CA ASN A 81 -5.50 -17.54 -4.43
C ASN A 81 -6.77 -16.89 -5.02
N GLY A 82 -6.91 -16.93 -6.35
CA GLY A 82 -8.09 -16.43 -7.04
C GLY A 82 -9.38 -17.07 -6.54
N LEU A 83 -9.44 -18.40 -6.46
CA LEU A 83 -10.64 -19.11 -5.98
C LEU A 83 -10.97 -18.78 -4.52
N LEU A 84 -9.98 -18.62 -3.64
CA LEU A 84 -10.19 -18.20 -2.25
C LEU A 84 -10.76 -16.78 -2.17
N LEU A 85 -10.19 -15.83 -2.92
CA LEU A 85 -10.69 -14.45 -2.92
C LEU A 85 -12.08 -14.35 -3.55
N TRP A 86 -12.32 -15.13 -4.62
CA TRP A 86 -13.64 -15.27 -5.21
C TRP A 86 -14.66 -15.80 -4.20
N LEU A 87 -14.34 -16.87 -3.46
CA LEU A 87 -15.20 -17.41 -2.41
C LEU A 87 -15.53 -16.35 -1.35
N LEU A 88 -14.51 -15.68 -0.81
CA LEU A 88 -14.64 -14.68 0.26
C LEU A 88 -15.27 -13.36 -0.19
N SER A 89 -15.38 -13.12 -1.49
CA SER A 89 -16.09 -11.96 -2.04
C SER A 89 -17.61 -12.08 -1.96
N ASP A 90 -18.13 -13.21 -1.46
CA ASP A 90 -19.57 -13.41 -1.30
C ASP A 90 -20.11 -12.54 -0.17
N PHE A 91 -20.68 -11.40 -0.51
CA PHE A 91 -21.24 -10.49 0.49
C PHE A 91 -22.44 -11.08 1.24
N GLN A 92 -23.11 -12.10 0.69
CA GLN A 92 -24.22 -12.76 1.39
C GLN A 92 -23.73 -13.76 2.43
N ARG A 93 -22.65 -14.51 2.11
CA ARG A 93 -22.13 -15.58 2.99
C ARG A 93 -21.00 -15.13 3.90
N PHE A 94 -20.08 -14.31 3.39
CA PHE A 94 -18.84 -13.91 4.04
C PHE A 94 -18.77 -12.38 4.15
N LYS A 95 -19.61 -11.83 5.03
CA LYS A 95 -19.60 -10.41 5.38
C LYS A 95 -19.12 -10.19 6.81
N ILE A 96 -18.39 -9.10 7.00
CA ILE A 96 -18.00 -8.61 8.32
C ILE A 96 -19.13 -7.71 8.80
N GLN A 97 -19.70 -8.05 9.95
CA GLN A 97 -20.80 -7.34 10.55
C GLN A 97 -20.41 -6.75 11.89
N VAL A 98 -20.99 -5.61 12.22
CA VAL A 98 -20.92 -5.00 13.55
C VAL A 98 -22.28 -5.09 14.20
N THR A 99 -22.31 -5.53 15.45
CA THR A 99 -23.54 -5.69 16.21
C THR A 99 -23.62 -4.61 17.27
N ASN A 100 -24.77 -3.95 17.38
CA ASN A 100 -25.03 -3.05 18.48
C ASN A 100 -25.15 -3.90 19.76
N PRO A 101 -24.23 -3.75 20.73
CA PRO A 101 -24.28 -4.52 21.97
C PRO A 101 -25.49 -4.21 22.86
N LEU A 102 -26.17 -3.07 22.66
CA LEU A 102 -27.34 -2.66 23.45
C LEU A 102 -28.65 -3.30 22.93
N TYR A 103 -28.80 -3.39 21.62
CA TYR A 103 -30.07 -3.80 20.98
C TYR A 103 -29.94 -5.03 20.08
N GLY A 104 -28.74 -5.56 19.89
CA GLY A 104 -28.48 -6.67 18.98
C GLY A 104 -28.66 -6.33 17.49
N THR A 105 -28.80 -5.05 17.13
CA THR A 105 -28.97 -4.64 15.73
C THR A 105 -27.68 -4.84 14.95
N VAL A 106 -27.76 -5.58 13.85
CA VAL A 106 -26.60 -5.98 13.05
C VAL A 106 -26.47 -5.07 11.83
N HIS A 107 -25.27 -4.57 11.58
CA HIS A 107 -24.94 -3.74 10.43
C HIS A 107 -23.85 -4.40 9.60
N ASP A 108 -24.07 -4.47 8.29
CA ASP A 108 -23.08 -4.99 7.34
C ASP A 108 -22.03 -3.92 7.04
N VAL A 109 -20.75 -4.23 7.21
CA VAL A 109 -19.66 -3.25 7.02
C VAL A 109 -18.95 -3.47 5.69
N MET A 110 -18.43 -4.67 5.45
CA MET A 110 -17.66 -4.99 4.24
C MET A 110 -17.63 -6.50 3.97
N PRO A 111 -17.35 -6.94 2.73
CA PRO A 111 -17.09 -8.35 2.46
C PRO A 111 -15.79 -8.79 3.14
N ALA A 112 -15.71 -10.05 3.56
CA ALA A 112 -14.52 -10.61 4.21
C ALA A 112 -13.27 -10.50 3.32
N VAL A 113 -13.43 -10.59 1.99
CA VAL A 113 -12.32 -10.41 1.04
C VAL A 113 -11.60 -9.07 1.21
N ALA A 114 -12.30 -8.00 1.60
CA ALA A 114 -11.69 -6.68 1.73
C ALA A 114 -10.62 -6.62 2.85
N LEU A 115 -10.79 -7.41 3.92
CA LEU A 115 -9.83 -7.52 5.01
C LEU A 115 -8.83 -8.67 4.77
N LEU A 116 -9.29 -9.78 4.19
CA LEU A 116 -8.53 -11.04 4.09
C LEU A 116 -7.67 -11.16 2.83
N ALA A 117 -7.91 -10.37 1.78
CA ALA A 117 -7.23 -10.54 0.51
C ALA A 117 -5.71 -10.44 0.62
N ALA A 118 -5.20 -9.43 1.34
CA ALA A 118 -3.76 -9.24 1.48
C ALA A 118 -3.10 -10.32 2.36
N PRO A 119 -3.60 -10.67 3.56
CA PRO A 119 -3.07 -11.77 4.35
C PRO A 119 -3.02 -13.11 3.60
N ILE A 120 -4.09 -13.48 2.89
CA ILE A 120 -4.17 -14.74 2.13
C ILE A 120 -3.18 -14.73 0.97
N SER A 121 -3.16 -13.64 0.19
CA SER A 121 -2.25 -13.51 -0.94
C SER A 121 -0.79 -13.55 -0.48
N ALA A 122 -0.44 -12.87 0.60
CA ALA A 122 0.92 -12.88 1.15
C ALA A 122 1.32 -14.26 1.67
N ALA A 123 0.43 -15.00 2.32
CA ALA A 123 0.71 -16.36 2.75
C ALA A 123 1.02 -17.28 1.55
N LEU A 124 0.23 -17.19 0.48
CA LEU A 124 0.43 -17.98 -0.74
C LEU A 124 1.68 -17.54 -1.53
N ILE A 125 1.99 -16.24 -1.57
CA ILE A 125 3.23 -15.73 -2.16
C ILE A 125 4.44 -16.21 -1.35
N ALA A 126 4.41 -16.12 -0.01
CA ALA A 126 5.46 -16.62 0.86
C ALA A 126 5.68 -18.14 0.68
N PHE A 127 4.58 -18.88 0.51
CA PHE A 127 4.59 -20.30 0.20
C PHE A 127 5.23 -20.60 -1.16
N PHE A 128 4.84 -19.86 -2.21
CA PHE A 128 5.45 -19.93 -3.53
C PHE A 128 6.96 -19.69 -3.47
N LEU A 129 7.40 -18.60 -2.82
CA LEU A 129 8.82 -18.27 -2.68
C LEU A 129 9.63 -19.36 -1.97
N THR A 130 9.00 -20.05 -1.01
CA THR A 130 9.67 -21.10 -0.24
C THR A 130 9.75 -22.42 -1.01
N LEU A 131 8.69 -22.81 -1.70
CA LEU A 131 8.68 -24.01 -2.53
C LEU A 131 9.61 -23.87 -3.73
N ALA A 132 9.43 -22.83 -4.52
CA ALA A 132 10.24 -22.58 -5.71
C ALA A 132 11.69 -22.24 -5.34
N GLY A 133 11.90 -21.55 -4.22
CA GLY A 133 13.22 -21.17 -3.72
C GLY A 133 13.92 -22.25 -2.89
N LYS A 134 13.27 -23.38 -2.60
CA LYS A 134 13.77 -24.46 -1.72
C LYS A 134 14.24 -23.94 -0.35
N GLN A 135 13.47 -23.02 0.23
CA GLN A 135 13.79 -22.40 1.52
C GLN A 135 13.24 -23.22 2.70
N ARG A 136 13.62 -22.85 3.92
CA ARG A 136 13.12 -23.50 5.16
C ARG A 136 11.69 -23.05 5.47
N TRP A 137 10.84 -24.02 5.77
CA TRP A 137 9.40 -23.84 6.05
C TRP A 137 9.09 -23.00 7.29
N GLY A 138 9.99 -22.96 8.27
CA GLY A 138 9.75 -22.27 9.55
C GLY A 138 9.38 -20.79 9.40
N ARG A 139 9.97 -20.08 8.43
CA ARG A 139 9.64 -18.66 8.20
C ARG A 139 8.24 -18.47 7.61
N VAL A 140 7.84 -19.33 6.68
CA VAL A 140 6.49 -19.27 6.07
C VAL A 140 5.43 -19.56 7.12
N LEU A 141 5.65 -20.58 7.95
CA LEU A 141 4.73 -20.90 9.04
C LEU A 141 4.61 -19.74 10.03
N ALA A 142 5.72 -19.14 10.44
CA ALA A 142 5.72 -17.98 11.34
C ALA A 142 4.97 -16.78 10.73
N VAL A 143 5.22 -16.48 9.45
CA VAL A 143 4.55 -15.42 8.71
C VAL A 143 3.05 -15.68 8.56
N GLY A 144 2.67 -16.90 8.14
CA GLY A 144 1.27 -17.28 7.97
C GLY A 144 0.50 -17.23 9.29
N LEU A 145 1.08 -17.78 10.36
CA LEU A 145 0.48 -17.73 11.70
C LEU A 145 0.42 -16.30 12.23
N GLY A 146 1.45 -15.48 12.00
CA GLY A 146 1.47 -14.07 12.41
C GLY A 146 0.39 -13.25 11.73
N LEU A 147 0.19 -13.43 10.42
CA LEU A 147 -0.88 -12.75 9.67
C LEU A 147 -2.26 -13.25 10.10
N ALA A 148 -2.42 -14.55 10.33
CA ALA A 148 -3.67 -15.13 10.85
C ALA A 148 -4.00 -14.59 12.25
N ALA A 149 -3.01 -14.54 13.15
CA ALA A 149 -3.16 -13.99 14.49
C ALA A 149 -3.49 -12.50 14.47
N GLY A 150 -2.81 -11.70 13.63
CA GLY A 150 -3.11 -10.28 13.45
C GLY A 150 -4.52 -10.03 12.92
N THR A 151 -4.95 -10.84 11.94
CA THR A 151 -6.31 -10.77 11.40
C THR A 151 -7.36 -11.16 12.45
N ALA A 152 -7.12 -12.24 13.19
CA ALA A 152 -7.99 -12.68 14.27
C ALA A 152 -8.08 -11.62 15.38
N TYR A 153 -6.96 -11.00 15.74
CA TYR A 153 -6.92 -9.90 16.71
C TYR A 153 -7.83 -8.73 16.29
N VAL A 154 -7.74 -8.31 15.02
CA VAL A 154 -8.59 -7.25 14.46
C VAL A 154 -10.07 -7.61 14.58
N LEU A 155 -10.45 -8.81 14.15
CA LEU A 155 -11.85 -9.25 14.16
C LEU A 155 -12.40 -9.44 15.58
N LEU A 156 -11.59 -9.95 16.51
CA LEU A 156 -12.01 -10.18 17.89
C LEU A 156 -12.16 -8.87 18.69
N LEU A 157 -11.34 -7.85 18.41
CA LEU A 157 -11.39 -6.60 19.15
C LEU A 157 -12.25 -5.52 18.51
N ALA A 158 -12.58 -5.60 17.22
CA ALA A 158 -13.46 -4.64 16.56
C ALA A 158 -14.81 -4.39 17.30
N PRO A 159 -15.50 -5.42 17.85
CA PRO A 159 -16.75 -5.21 18.60
C PRO A 159 -16.60 -4.38 19.89
N HIS A 160 -15.37 -4.26 20.42
CA HIS A 160 -15.09 -3.52 21.66
C HIS A 160 -14.83 -2.02 21.41
N ILE A 161 -14.65 -1.62 20.15
CA ILE A 161 -14.45 -0.23 19.77
C ILE A 161 -15.83 0.46 19.71
N TRP A 162 -15.92 1.70 20.16
CA TRP A 162 -17.17 2.45 20.16
C TRP A 162 -16.93 3.92 19.83
N PRO A 163 -17.83 4.61 19.11
CA PRO A 163 -19.12 4.18 18.53
C PRO A 163 -19.00 3.39 17.21
N ARG A 164 -20.12 3.02 16.56
CA ARG A 164 -20.15 2.25 15.30
C ARG A 164 -19.24 2.84 14.23
N VAL A 165 -19.25 4.17 14.07
CA VAL A 165 -18.40 4.90 13.13
C VAL A 165 -16.91 4.63 13.37
N PHE A 166 -16.49 4.44 14.63
CA PHE A 166 -15.10 4.11 14.95
C PHE A 166 -14.77 2.65 14.63
N GLN A 167 -15.74 1.73 14.76
CA GLN A 167 -15.59 0.33 14.33
C GLN A 167 -15.40 0.25 12.81
N GLU A 168 -16.25 0.94 12.05
CA GLU A 168 -16.17 1.01 10.58
C GLU A 168 -14.82 1.60 10.13
N GLN A 169 -14.40 2.72 10.74
CA GLN A 169 -13.09 3.32 10.47
C GLN A 169 -11.94 2.38 10.81
N TYR A 170 -11.97 1.74 11.98
CA TYR A 170 -10.94 0.79 12.40
C TYR A 170 -10.82 -0.35 11.41
N LEU A 171 -11.93 -1.00 11.08
CA LEU A 171 -11.95 -2.14 10.17
C LEU A 171 -11.42 -1.78 8.77
N GLY A 172 -11.84 -0.63 8.21
CA GLY A 172 -11.32 -0.13 6.94
C GLY A 172 -9.81 0.17 6.98
N LEU A 173 -9.32 0.78 8.06
CA LEU A 173 -7.90 1.08 8.23
C LEU A 173 -7.06 -0.17 8.48
N MET A 174 -7.62 -1.18 9.14
CA MET A 174 -6.94 -2.46 9.36
C MET A 174 -6.74 -3.24 8.08
N ALA A 175 -7.59 -3.09 7.05
CA ALA A 175 -7.31 -3.64 5.73
C ALA A 175 -5.99 -3.08 5.14
N LEU A 176 -5.74 -1.78 5.30
CA LEU A 176 -4.50 -1.14 4.86
C LEU A 176 -3.29 -1.57 5.71
N HIS A 177 -3.44 -1.65 7.04
CA HIS A 177 -2.37 -2.05 7.95
C HIS A 177 -2.00 -3.53 7.76
N LEU A 178 -2.99 -4.42 7.64
CA LEU A 178 -2.78 -5.83 7.30
C LEU A 178 -2.17 -5.96 5.91
N GLY A 179 -2.52 -5.10 4.95
CA GLY A 179 -1.86 -5.03 3.65
C GLY A 179 -0.36 -4.75 3.75
N LEU A 180 0.03 -3.76 4.56
CA LEU A 180 1.44 -3.43 4.77
C LEU A 180 2.18 -4.53 5.54
N LEU A 181 1.54 -5.12 6.57
CA LEU A 181 2.09 -6.25 7.32
C LEU A 181 2.21 -7.50 6.44
N ALA A 182 1.27 -7.74 5.52
CA ALA A 182 1.30 -8.81 4.54
C ALA A 182 2.46 -8.64 3.56
N TRP A 183 2.68 -7.42 3.06
CA TRP A 183 3.85 -7.10 2.24
C TRP A 183 5.18 -7.31 2.99
N ALA A 184 5.23 -6.89 4.26
CA ALA A 184 6.38 -7.11 5.14
C ALA A 184 6.68 -8.60 5.36
N ALA A 185 5.62 -9.38 5.56
CA ALA A 185 5.65 -10.82 5.73
C ALA A 185 6.28 -11.52 4.50
N VAL A 186 5.91 -11.10 3.29
CA VAL A 186 6.57 -11.56 2.07
C VAL A 186 8.05 -11.17 2.08
N GLY A 187 8.38 -9.95 2.51
CA GLY A 187 9.76 -9.48 2.66
C GLY A 187 10.61 -10.33 3.62
N LEU A 188 10.06 -10.76 4.76
CA LEU A 188 10.75 -11.62 5.73
C LEU A 188 11.16 -12.99 5.15
N VAL A 189 10.37 -13.49 4.18
CA VAL A 189 10.67 -14.72 3.43
C VAL A 189 11.64 -14.43 2.28
N ALA A 190 11.43 -13.36 1.52
CA ALA A 190 12.32 -12.94 0.43
C ALA A 190 13.76 -12.68 0.91
N LEU A 191 13.92 -12.11 2.11
CA LEU A 191 15.20 -11.82 2.75
C LEU A 191 15.82 -13.01 3.50
N ALA A 192 15.31 -14.24 3.31
CA ALA A 192 15.76 -15.39 4.09
C ALA A 192 17.23 -15.79 3.90
N ARG A 193 17.78 -15.49 2.73
CA ARG A 193 19.18 -15.79 2.39
C ARG A 193 20.14 -14.74 2.93
N ARG A 194 19.74 -13.47 2.90
CA ARG A 194 20.57 -12.33 3.29
C ARG A 194 19.70 -11.13 3.66
N ASP A 195 19.91 -10.62 4.87
CA ASP A 195 19.13 -9.51 5.44
C ASP A 195 20.06 -8.35 5.84
N ASP A 196 20.57 -7.64 4.84
CA ASP A 196 21.33 -6.39 5.00
C ASP A 196 20.59 -5.21 4.35
N GLN A 197 21.09 -3.99 4.56
CA GLN A 197 20.42 -2.76 4.12
C GLN A 197 20.25 -2.70 2.58
N GLU A 198 21.23 -3.23 1.84
CA GLU A 198 21.21 -3.27 0.37
C GLU A 198 20.17 -4.28 -0.13
N ASN A 199 20.10 -5.48 0.47
CA ASN A 199 19.09 -6.48 0.12
C ASN A 199 17.67 -6.01 0.49
N ARG A 200 17.50 -5.32 1.62
CA ARG A 200 16.22 -4.70 1.99
C ARG A 200 15.80 -3.68 0.94
N PHE A 201 16.69 -2.78 0.54
CA PHE A 201 16.39 -1.79 -0.50
C PHE A 201 16.06 -2.45 -1.86
N ALA A 202 16.85 -3.44 -2.28
CA ALA A 202 16.61 -4.20 -3.49
C ALA A 202 15.24 -4.90 -3.47
N PHE A 203 14.82 -5.43 -2.32
CA PHE A 203 13.47 -5.97 -2.14
C PHE A 203 12.38 -4.89 -2.32
N LEU A 204 12.57 -3.68 -1.77
CA LEU A 204 11.62 -2.58 -1.96
C LEU A 204 11.42 -2.26 -3.44
N VAL A 205 12.51 -2.08 -4.19
CA VAL A 205 12.48 -1.81 -5.64
C VAL A 205 11.78 -2.95 -6.37
N LYS A 206 12.12 -4.20 -6.06
CA LYS A 206 11.53 -5.35 -6.74
C LYS A 206 10.03 -5.54 -6.41
N SER A 207 9.61 -5.18 -5.20
CA SER A 207 8.20 -5.17 -4.82
C SER A 207 7.40 -4.10 -5.57
N LEU A 208 8.00 -2.95 -5.86
CA LEU A 208 7.38 -1.91 -6.68
C LEU A 208 7.26 -2.37 -8.14
N GLU A 209 8.28 -3.06 -8.67
CA GLU A 209 8.20 -3.68 -10.00
C GLU A 209 7.05 -4.70 -10.06
N ALA A 210 6.95 -5.58 -9.07
CA ALA A 210 5.83 -6.54 -8.98
C ALA A 210 4.47 -5.83 -8.93
N ALA A 211 4.36 -4.71 -8.22
CA ALA A 211 3.12 -3.92 -8.19
C ALA A 211 2.80 -3.28 -9.55
N VAL A 212 3.78 -2.78 -10.29
CA VAL A 212 3.58 -2.26 -11.65
C VAL A 212 3.14 -3.38 -12.61
N VAL A 213 3.77 -4.55 -12.53
CA VAL A 213 3.38 -5.72 -13.35
C VAL A 213 1.98 -6.20 -13.01
N ALA A 214 1.63 -6.25 -11.72
CA ALA A 214 0.26 -6.55 -11.29
C ALA A 214 -0.74 -5.53 -11.87
N GLY A 215 -0.39 -4.24 -11.87
CA GLY A 215 -1.19 -3.18 -12.48
C GLY A 215 -1.38 -3.37 -13.99
N LEU A 216 -0.31 -3.69 -14.74
CA LEU A 216 -0.40 -3.96 -16.18
C LEU A 216 -1.27 -5.19 -16.48
N LEU A 217 -1.10 -6.27 -15.72
CA LEU A 217 -1.93 -7.47 -15.82
C LEU A 217 -3.39 -7.17 -15.44
N ALA A 218 -3.63 -6.32 -14.44
CA ALA A 218 -4.97 -5.90 -14.05
C ALA A 218 -5.65 -5.04 -15.12
N ILE A 219 -4.91 -4.16 -15.81
CA ILE A 219 -5.45 -3.41 -16.95
C ILE A 219 -5.82 -4.37 -18.09
N ALA A 220 -4.92 -5.28 -18.46
CA ALA A 220 -5.19 -6.28 -19.50
C ALA A 220 -6.39 -7.18 -19.13
N GLY A 221 -6.44 -7.66 -17.88
CA GLY A 221 -7.54 -8.45 -17.34
C GLY A 221 -8.86 -7.66 -17.28
N GLY A 222 -8.81 -6.37 -16.94
CA GLY A 222 -9.97 -5.48 -16.92
C GLY A 222 -10.53 -5.23 -18.31
N ILE A 223 -9.68 -4.98 -19.31
CA ILE A 223 -10.08 -4.88 -20.72
C ILE A 223 -10.72 -6.18 -21.19
N PHE A 224 -10.07 -7.32 -20.92
CA PHE A 224 -10.60 -8.64 -21.26
C PHE A 224 -11.96 -8.90 -20.60
N THR A 225 -12.12 -8.53 -19.33
CA THR A 225 -13.39 -8.63 -18.58
C THR A 225 -14.46 -7.74 -19.20
N GLY A 226 -14.12 -6.48 -19.52
CA GLY A 226 -15.03 -5.53 -20.14
C GLY A 226 -15.52 -5.98 -21.52
N ILE A 227 -14.62 -6.50 -22.37
CA ILE A 227 -14.98 -7.08 -23.67
C ILE A 227 -15.88 -8.31 -23.47
N THR A 228 -15.52 -9.20 -22.55
CA THR A 228 -16.29 -10.42 -22.26
C THR A 228 -17.72 -10.07 -21.85
N PHE A 229 -17.90 -9.20 -20.85
CA PHE A 229 -19.22 -8.79 -20.40
C PHE A 229 -19.97 -7.94 -21.43
N GLY A 230 -19.26 -7.14 -22.23
CA GLY A 230 -19.83 -6.42 -23.36
C GLY A 230 -20.42 -7.37 -24.42
N LEU A 231 -19.71 -8.46 -24.76
CA LEU A 231 -20.19 -9.47 -25.69
C LEU A 231 -21.44 -10.20 -25.18
N PHE A 232 -21.46 -10.61 -23.91
CA PHE A 232 -22.65 -11.24 -23.31
C PHE A 232 -23.84 -10.27 -23.25
N ASN A 233 -23.60 -9.02 -22.83
CA ASN A 233 -24.65 -8.00 -22.79
C ASN A 233 -25.22 -7.71 -24.19
N ALA A 234 -24.40 -7.71 -25.24
CA ALA A 234 -24.86 -7.54 -26.62
C ALA A 234 -25.78 -8.68 -27.09
N LEU A 235 -25.66 -9.87 -26.51
CA LEU A 235 -26.56 -11.01 -26.73
C LEU A 235 -27.81 -10.98 -25.83
N GLY A 236 -27.99 -9.92 -25.02
CA GLY A 236 -29.08 -9.83 -24.04
C GLY A 236 -28.87 -10.74 -22.82
N ILE A 237 -27.65 -11.23 -22.59
CA ILE A 237 -27.31 -12.11 -21.46
C ILE A 237 -26.56 -11.28 -20.41
N GLN A 238 -27.14 -11.13 -19.22
CA GLN A 238 -26.45 -10.53 -18.08
C GLN A 238 -25.70 -11.61 -17.30
N PRO A 239 -24.35 -11.56 -17.19
CA PRO A 239 -23.61 -12.51 -16.38
C PRO A 239 -24.04 -12.43 -14.90
N PRO A 240 -24.24 -13.57 -14.21
CA PRO A 240 -24.64 -13.56 -12.82
C PRO A 240 -23.51 -13.04 -11.90
N ASP A 241 -23.87 -12.54 -10.71
CA ASP A 241 -22.93 -11.99 -9.72
C ASP A 241 -21.74 -12.89 -9.40
N VAL A 242 -21.98 -14.20 -9.36
CA VAL A 242 -20.95 -15.22 -9.10
C VAL A 242 -19.85 -15.18 -10.18
N VAL A 243 -20.23 -14.98 -11.44
CA VAL A 243 -19.29 -14.84 -12.57
C VAL A 243 -18.60 -13.48 -12.51
N MET A 244 -19.34 -12.40 -12.24
CA MET A 244 -18.73 -11.06 -12.10
C MET A 244 -17.65 -11.04 -11.01
N ARG A 245 -17.91 -11.66 -9.87
CA ARG A 245 -16.96 -11.82 -8.76
C ARG A 245 -15.76 -12.70 -9.14
N LEU A 246 -15.95 -13.71 -9.98
CA LEU A 246 -14.87 -14.58 -10.44
C LEU A 246 -13.86 -13.78 -11.26
N PHE A 247 -14.32 -12.94 -12.18
CA PHE A 247 -13.45 -12.06 -12.96
C PHE A 247 -12.81 -10.98 -12.10
N GLY A 248 -13.56 -10.38 -11.16
CA GLY A 248 -13.06 -9.36 -10.24
C GLY A 248 -12.10 -9.92 -9.19
N ALA A 249 -12.63 -10.53 -8.13
CA ALA A 249 -11.84 -11.02 -7.01
C ALA A 249 -10.98 -12.24 -7.38
N GLY A 250 -11.51 -13.14 -8.21
CA GLY A 250 -10.76 -14.32 -8.66
C GLY A 250 -9.62 -13.98 -9.61
N GLY A 251 -9.89 -13.17 -10.64
CA GLY A 251 -8.87 -12.65 -11.54
C GLY A 251 -7.82 -11.82 -10.80
N GLY A 252 -8.23 -10.94 -9.89
CA GLY A 252 -7.33 -10.15 -9.06
C GLY A 252 -6.40 -11.00 -8.19
N GLY A 253 -6.93 -12.06 -7.56
CA GLY A 253 -6.13 -12.99 -6.77
C GLY A 253 -5.11 -13.76 -7.60
N LEU A 254 -5.48 -14.22 -8.80
CA LEU A 254 -4.55 -14.84 -9.74
C LEU A 254 -3.43 -13.87 -10.14
N ILE A 255 -3.79 -12.65 -10.54
CA ILE A 255 -2.85 -11.62 -10.98
C ILE A 255 -1.83 -11.28 -9.89
N ALA A 256 -2.26 -11.14 -8.63
CA ALA A 256 -1.38 -10.79 -7.52
C ALA A 256 -0.20 -11.75 -7.38
N LEU A 257 -0.42 -13.05 -7.56
CA LEU A 257 0.62 -14.07 -7.45
C LEU A 257 1.44 -14.20 -8.74
N ILE A 258 0.78 -14.20 -9.90
CA ILE A 258 1.45 -14.29 -11.21
C ILE A 258 2.41 -13.11 -11.40
N ALA A 259 2.02 -11.89 -11.01
CA ALA A 259 2.89 -10.73 -11.08
C ALA A 259 4.21 -10.93 -10.31
N VAL A 260 4.14 -11.50 -9.09
CA VAL A 260 5.34 -11.82 -8.32
C VAL A 260 6.17 -12.92 -9.01
N ALA A 261 5.52 -13.97 -9.52
CA ALA A 261 6.21 -15.08 -10.18
C ALA A 261 6.93 -14.67 -11.49
N LEU A 262 6.41 -13.66 -12.20
CA LEU A 262 7.03 -13.13 -13.43
C LEU A 262 8.24 -12.26 -13.13
N VAL A 263 8.24 -11.56 -11.99
CA VAL A 263 9.23 -10.53 -11.68
C VAL A 263 10.33 -11.06 -10.76
N TYR A 264 10.00 -11.94 -9.81
CA TYR A 264 10.90 -12.32 -8.72
C TYR A 264 11.43 -13.75 -8.88
N ASP A 265 12.75 -13.93 -8.88
CA ASP A 265 13.40 -15.25 -8.81
C ASP A 265 13.49 -15.74 -7.35
N PRO A 266 12.75 -16.80 -6.97
CA PRO A 266 12.75 -17.33 -5.61
C PRO A 266 14.09 -17.94 -5.14
N THR A 267 14.97 -18.25 -6.09
CA THR A 267 16.26 -18.91 -5.82
C THR A 267 17.38 -17.91 -5.52
N ALA A 268 17.21 -16.65 -5.91
CA ALA A 268 18.20 -15.59 -5.75
C ALA A 268 17.88 -14.67 -4.55
N ALA A 269 18.92 -14.08 -3.95
CA ALA A 269 18.74 -13.02 -2.96
C ALA A 269 18.23 -11.72 -3.63
N PRO A 270 17.56 -10.80 -2.91
CA PRO A 270 17.01 -9.57 -3.49
C PRO A 270 18.02 -8.74 -4.29
N LEU A 271 19.27 -8.61 -3.82
CA LEU A 271 20.31 -7.85 -4.53
C LEU A 271 20.79 -8.55 -5.82
N GLN A 272 20.61 -9.87 -5.92
CA GLN A 272 20.98 -10.68 -7.09
C GLN A 272 19.86 -10.77 -8.14
N GLN A 273 18.71 -10.15 -7.87
CA GLN A 273 17.63 -10.08 -8.83
C GLN A 273 18.06 -9.27 -10.06
N SER A 274 17.40 -9.51 -11.19
CA SER A 274 17.65 -8.70 -12.37
C SER A 274 16.96 -7.34 -12.27
N PHE A 275 17.73 -6.30 -12.54
CA PHE A 275 17.28 -4.90 -12.63
C PHE A 275 17.50 -4.30 -14.03
N ASP A 276 18.36 -4.92 -14.85
CA ASP A 276 18.73 -4.44 -16.17
C ASP A 276 17.90 -5.03 -17.34
N GLU A 277 16.90 -5.84 -17.02
CA GLU A 277 16.02 -6.45 -18.03
C GLU A 277 14.97 -5.49 -18.58
N GLY A 278 14.40 -5.80 -19.75
CA GLY A 278 13.48 -4.92 -20.47
C GLY A 278 12.38 -4.34 -19.59
N LEU A 279 11.64 -5.17 -18.85
CA LEU A 279 10.54 -4.70 -18.00
C LEU A 279 11.02 -3.88 -16.80
N SER A 280 12.01 -4.37 -16.04
CA SER A 280 12.57 -3.69 -14.88
C SER A 280 13.17 -2.32 -15.26
N LYS A 281 13.87 -2.28 -16.39
CA LYS A 281 14.46 -1.06 -16.96
C LYS A 281 13.39 -0.07 -17.40
N LEU A 282 12.30 -0.54 -18.01
CA LEU A 282 11.16 0.30 -18.38
C LEU A 282 10.49 0.90 -17.14
N VAL A 283 10.28 0.10 -16.09
CA VAL A 283 9.70 0.58 -14.82
C VAL A 283 10.60 1.64 -14.18
N ALA A 284 11.91 1.38 -14.08
CA ALA A 284 12.86 2.34 -13.54
C ALA A 284 12.91 3.64 -14.36
N LEU A 285 12.90 3.53 -15.69
CA LEU A 285 12.88 4.69 -16.59
C LEU A 285 11.60 5.51 -16.42
N LEU A 286 10.44 4.85 -16.34
CA LEU A 286 9.15 5.49 -16.12
C LEU A 286 9.15 6.29 -14.81
N LEU A 287 9.62 5.69 -13.71
CA LEU A 287 9.69 6.37 -12.42
C LEU A 287 10.69 7.54 -12.43
N ARG A 288 11.83 7.39 -13.11
CA ARG A 288 12.80 8.49 -13.29
C ARG A 288 12.22 9.63 -14.16
N LEU A 289 11.35 9.32 -15.12
CA LEU A 289 10.64 10.32 -15.94
C LEU A 289 9.55 11.04 -15.15
N LEU A 290 8.85 10.35 -14.24
CA LEU A 290 7.84 10.94 -13.38
C LEU A 290 8.43 11.88 -12.32
N LEU A 291 9.70 11.72 -11.96
CA LEU A 291 10.37 12.54 -10.96
C LEU A 291 10.35 14.05 -11.27
N PRO A 292 10.84 14.54 -12.43
CA PRO A 292 10.78 15.97 -12.74
C PRO A 292 9.34 16.48 -12.88
N LEU A 293 8.41 15.64 -13.37
CA LEU A 293 6.99 15.98 -13.44
C LEU A 293 6.39 16.18 -12.03
N ALA A 294 6.71 15.28 -11.09
CA ALA A 294 6.27 15.39 -9.70
C ALA A 294 6.81 16.66 -9.04
N VAL A 295 8.08 17.01 -9.28
CA VAL A 295 8.67 18.28 -8.82
C VAL A 295 7.90 19.47 -9.39
N ALA A 296 7.61 19.48 -10.69
CA ALA A 296 6.85 20.57 -11.33
C ALA A 296 5.44 20.71 -10.73
N VAL A 297 4.73 19.61 -10.56
CA VAL A 297 3.38 19.60 -9.94
C VAL A 297 3.43 20.13 -8.51
N LEU A 298 4.41 19.71 -7.69
CA LEU A 298 4.53 20.20 -6.32
C LEU A 298 4.88 21.68 -6.25
N LEU A 299 5.73 22.18 -7.16
CA LEU A 299 6.05 23.61 -7.24
C LEU A 299 4.82 24.44 -7.58
N VAL A 300 4.05 24.03 -8.59
CA VAL A 300 2.78 24.67 -8.93
C VAL A 300 1.85 24.63 -7.72
N TYR A 301 1.68 23.47 -7.11
CA TYR A 301 0.78 23.32 -5.96
C TYR A 301 1.18 24.22 -4.78
N LEU A 302 2.47 24.27 -4.43
CA LEU A 302 3.00 25.17 -3.39
C LEU A 302 2.72 26.64 -3.69
N ALA A 303 2.73 27.06 -4.95
CA ALA A 303 2.38 28.42 -5.34
C ALA A 303 0.89 28.74 -5.12
N PHE A 304 0.00 27.74 -5.16
CA PHE A 304 -1.44 27.91 -4.91
C PHE A 304 -1.82 27.88 -3.43
N ILE A 305 -0.97 27.31 -2.55
CA ILE A 305 -1.26 27.20 -1.11
C ILE A 305 -1.55 28.56 -0.44
N PRO A 306 -0.76 29.63 -0.65
CA PRO A 306 -1.04 30.93 -0.01
C PRO A 306 -2.42 31.49 -0.34
N PHE A 307 -2.92 31.25 -1.56
CA PHE A 307 -4.24 31.70 -2.01
C PHE A 307 -5.40 30.82 -1.52
N ASN A 308 -5.09 29.61 -1.04
CA ASN A 308 -6.07 28.58 -0.65
C ASN A 308 -5.81 28.04 0.76
N TRP A 309 -5.19 28.86 1.63
CA TRP A 309 -4.59 28.42 2.88
C TRP A 309 -5.55 27.66 3.83
N ARG A 310 -6.85 28.00 3.82
CA ARG A 310 -7.83 27.35 4.70
C ARG A 310 -8.37 26.01 4.21
N GLN A 311 -8.18 25.67 2.93
CA GLN A 311 -8.78 24.48 2.33
C GLN A 311 -8.48 23.19 3.10
N PRO A 312 -7.23 22.89 3.51
CA PRO A 312 -6.94 21.64 4.24
C PRO A 312 -7.48 21.62 5.68
N PHE A 313 -7.76 22.78 6.27
CA PHE A 313 -8.31 22.90 7.61
C PHE A 313 -9.83 22.66 7.61
N GLU A 314 -10.50 23.06 6.53
CA GLU A 314 -11.96 23.00 6.40
C GLU A 314 -12.42 21.74 5.65
N ASN A 315 -11.63 21.26 4.68
CA ASN A 315 -11.98 20.15 3.80
C ASN A 315 -11.12 18.91 4.04
N ARG A 316 -11.76 17.82 4.47
CA ARG A 316 -11.11 16.53 4.75
C ARG A 316 -10.54 15.85 3.50
N ASP A 317 -11.13 16.08 2.33
CA ASP A 317 -10.76 15.38 1.10
C ASP A 317 -9.36 15.83 0.65
N VAL A 318 -9.02 17.09 0.91
CA VAL A 318 -7.68 17.64 0.66
C VAL A 318 -6.62 16.90 1.49
N LEU A 319 -6.91 16.58 2.75
CA LEU A 319 -6.00 15.83 3.63
C LEU A 319 -5.80 14.37 3.17
N VAL A 320 -6.83 13.74 2.60
CA VAL A 320 -6.72 12.38 2.02
C VAL A 320 -5.79 12.41 0.81
N VAL A 321 -5.93 13.42 -0.05
CA VAL A 321 -5.05 13.59 -1.21
C VAL A 321 -3.60 13.83 -0.79
N PHE A 322 -3.35 14.66 0.24
CA PHE A 322 -1.99 14.87 0.75
C PHE A 322 -1.33 13.62 1.29
N ASN A 323 -2.05 12.82 2.08
CA ASN A 323 -1.50 11.56 2.57
C ASN A 323 -1.19 10.61 1.40
N THR A 324 -2.09 10.51 0.43
CA THR A 324 -1.86 9.71 -0.79
C THR A 324 -0.62 10.18 -1.55
N LEU A 325 -0.42 11.49 -1.68
CA LEU A 325 0.76 12.10 -2.28
C LEU A 325 2.05 11.70 -1.54
N LEU A 326 2.07 11.69 -0.19
CA LEU A 326 3.25 11.28 0.57
C LEU A 326 3.67 9.85 0.24
N PHE A 327 2.71 8.92 0.19
CA PHE A 327 2.98 7.53 -0.21
C PHE A 327 3.44 7.41 -1.67
N ALA A 328 2.79 8.15 -2.57
CA ALA A 328 3.17 8.15 -3.99
C ALA A 328 4.59 8.67 -4.21
N VAL A 329 4.97 9.76 -3.53
CA VAL A 329 6.34 10.29 -3.57
C VAL A 329 7.32 9.31 -2.94
N ALA A 330 7.00 8.68 -1.80
CA ALA A 330 7.88 7.68 -1.20
C ALA A 330 8.15 6.51 -2.17
N ALA A 331 7.11 5.98 -2.82
CA ALA A 331 7.25 4.92 -3.83
C ALA A 331 8.08 5.39 -5.04
N LEU A 332 7.83 6.61 -5.53
CA LEU A 332 8.56 7.23 -6.62
C LEU A 332 10.05 7.39 -6.29
N LEU A 333 10.39 7.88 -5.09
CA LEU A 333 11.78 8.05 -4.67
C LEU A 333 12.50 6.71 -4.53
N VAL A 334 11.83 5.67 -4.01
CA VAL A 334 12.38 4.31 -3.96
C VAL A 334 12.67 3.78 -5.36
N GLY A 335 11.68 3.81 -6.26
CA GLY A 335 11.85 3.20 -7.58
C GLY A 335 12.62 4.02 -8.61
N ALA A 336 12.74 5.33 -8.44
CA ALA A 336 13.63 6.14 -9.27
C ALA A 336 15.12 5.94 -8.91
N THR A 337 15.40 5.54 -7.66
CA THR A 337 16.77 5.35 -7.16
C THR A 337 17.38 4.05 -7.72
N PRO A 338 18.58 4.07 -8.31
CA PRO A 338 19.24 2.88 -8.84
C PRO A 338 19.60 1.88 -7.73
N VAL A 339 19.67 0.60 -8.08
CA VAL A 339 20.14 -0.44 -7.17
C VAL A 339 21.66 -0.56 -7.26
N HIS A 340 22.22 -0.46 -8.47
CA HIS A 340 23.65 -0.49 -8.72
C HIS A 340 24.18 0.85 -9.23
N GLU A 341 25.38 1.26 -8.78
CA GLU A 341 26.01 2.52 -9.22
C GLU A 341 26.28 2.55 -10.73
N ALA A 342 26.56 1.40 -11.33
CA ALA A 342 26.89 1.28 -12.75
C ALA A 342 25.68 1.48 -13.70
N GLU A 343 24.45 1.61 -13.19
CA GLU A 343 23.25 1.78 -14.01
C GLU A 343 23.19 3.13 -14.77
N LEU A 344 23.89 4.15 -14.27
CA LEU A 344 23.77 5.53 -14.75
C LEU A 344 25.14 6.19 -14.88
N GLY A 345 25.35 6.94 -15.96
CA GLY A 345 26.53 7.80 -16.11
C GLY A 345 26.55 8.95 -15.08
N GLU A 346 27.73 9.49 -14.77
CA GLU A 346 27.95 10.48 -13.71
C GLU A 346 27.06 11.73 -13.79
N LYS A 347 26.84 12.23 -15.01
CA LYS A 347 25.95 13.39 -15.24
C LYS A 347 24.50 13.06 -14.86
N ALA A 348 24.02 11.88 -15.24
CA ALA A 348 22.65 11.45 -14.96
C ALA A 348 22.45 11.22 -13.46
N GLN A 349 23.42 10.61 -12.78
CA GLN A 349 23.40 10.45 -11.31
C GLN A 349 23.33 11.80 -10.59
N THR A 350 24.08 12.81 -11.06
CA THR A 350 24.07 14.15 -10.46
C THR A 350 22.69 14.81 -10.55
N TRP A 351 22.04 14.75 -11.72
CA TRP A 351 20.71 15.32 -11.92
C TRP A 351 19.64 14.54 -11.18
N LEU A 352 19.73 13.20 -11.15
CA LEU A 352 18.83 12.36 -10.38
C LEU A 352 18.89 12.72 -8.90
N ARG A 353 20.10 12.81 -8.31
CA ARG A 353 20.28 13.21 -6.91
C ARG A 353 19.65 14.57 -6.62
N ARG A 354 19.86 15.57 -7.49
CA ARG A 354 19.25 16.90 -7.33
C ARG A 354 17.72 16.83 -7.38
N GLY A 355 17.18 16.06 -8.32
CA GLY A 355 15.74 15.84 -8.44
C GLY A 355 15.15 15.18 -7.20
N VAL A 356 15.79 14.11 -6.69
CA VAL A 356 15.39 13.43 -5.45
C VAL A 356 15.39 14.40 -4.27
N ILE A 357 16.44 15.21 -4.10
CA ILE A 357 16.53 16.20 -3.02
C ILE A 357 15.41 17.25 -3.16
N ALA A 358 15.18 17.77 -4.36
CA ALA A 358 14.12 18.74 -4.62
C ALA A 358 12.74 18.15 -4.31
N LEU A 359 12.44 16.96 -4.83
CA LEU A 359 11.18 16.26 -4.61
C LEU A 359 10.95 15.97 -3.12
N ALA A 360 11.96 15.45 -2.41
CA ALA A 360 11.88 15.18 -0.98
C ALA A 360 11.69 16.47 -0.16
N GLY A 361 12.38 17.55 -0.52
CA GLY A 361 12.25 18.86 0.14
C GLY A 361 10.85 19.46 -0.03
N LEU A 362 10.34 19.51 -1.26
CA LEU A 362 8.99 20.02 -1.54
C LEU A 362 7.92 19.18 -0.85
N THR A 363 8.06 17.86 -0.88
CA THR A 363 7.13 16.93 -0.25
C THR A 363 7.17 17.06 1.27
N LEU A 364 8.34 17.29 1.88
CA LEU A 364 8.46 17.54 3.31
C LEU A 364 7.72 18.82 3.71
N LEU A 365 7.83 19.89 2.92
CA LEU A 365 7.11 21.15 3.19
C LEU A 365 5.58 20.95 3.13
N VAL A 366 5.10 20.31 2.06
CA VAL A 366 3.66 20.00 1.91
C VAL A 366 3.19 19.06 3.02
N GLY A 367 3.99 18.06 3.38
CA GLY A 367 3.68 17.11 4.46
C GLY A 367 3.59 17.77 5.83
N LEU A 368 4.52 18.68 6.16
CA LEU A 368 4.47 19.45 7.41
C LEU A 368 3.22 20.33 7.48
N TYR A 369 2.88 20.99 6.37
CA TYR A 369 1.66 21.79 6.27
C TYR A 369 0.39 20.95 6.47
N ALA A 370 0.30 19.79 5.80
CA ALA A 370 -0.81 18.86 5.98
C ALA A 370 -0.90 18.30 7.41
N LEU A 371 0.24 18.01 8.06
CA LEU A 371 0.29 17.58 9.44
C LEU A 371 -0.25 18.65 10.39
N VAL A 372 0.13 19.92 10.20
CA VAL A 372 -0.41 21.03 11.01
C VAL A 372 -1.93 21.13 10.87
N ALA A 373 -2.47 21.03 9.65
CA ALA A 373 -3.91 21.03 9.44
C ALA A 373 -4.61 19.84 10.12
N LEU A 374 -4.01 18.64 10.05
CA LEU A 374 -4.54 17.45 10.72
C LEU A 374 -4.49 17.55 12.25
N LEU A 375 -3.43 18.13 12.81
CA LEU A 375 -3.30 18.40 14.24
C LEU A 375 -4.30 19.47 14.70
N TYR A 376 -4.45 20.56 13.95
CA TYR A 376 -5.45 21.60 14.24
C TYR A 376 -6.87 21.01 14.30
N ARG A 377 -7.23 20.21 13.29
CA ARG A 377 -8.53 19.55 13.25
C ARG A 377 -8.70 18.59 14.42
N THR A 378 -7.65 17.87 14.79
CA THR A 378 -7.66 16.93 15.93
C THR A 378 -7.71 17.64 17.29
N ALA A 379 -7.20 18.87 17.39
CA ALA A 379 -7.28 19.68 18.61
C ALA A 379 -8.65 20.34 18.78
N ASN A 380 -9.28 20.76 17.68
CA ASN A 380 -10.60 21.41 17.71
C ASN A 380 -11.76 20.41 17.78
N ASP A 381 -11.64 19.26 17.12
CA ASP A 381 -12.61 18.17 17.28
C ASP A 381 -12.04 17.09 18.22
N ARG A 382 -12.63 15.89 18.20
CA ARG A 382 -12.11 14.72 18.93
C ARG A 382 -11.08 13.94 18.10
N LEU A 383 -10.14 13.32 18.81
CA LEU A 383 -9.29 12.27 18.26
C LEU A 383 -10.18 11.09 17.82
N THR A 384 -9.97 10.60 16.59
CA THR A 384 -10.67 9.43 16.03
C THR A 384 -9.64 8.40 15.58
N PRO A 385 -10.00 7.10 15.44
CA PRO A 385 -9.08 6.08 14.92
C PRO A 385 -8.45 6.52 13.60
N ASN A 386 -9.26 7.10 12.72
CA ASN A 386 -8.81 7.62 11.43
C ASN A 386 -7.73 8.70 11.57
N ARG A 387 -8.00 9.74 12.36
CA ARG A 387 -7.04 10.85 12.55
C ARG A 387 -5.74 10.37 13.19
N LEU A 388 -5.82 9.50 14.20
CA LEU A 388 -4.64 8.95 14.86
C LEU A 388 -3.74 8.21 13.87
N LEU A 389 -4.32 7.32 13.06
CA LEU A 389 -3.56 6.51 12.10
C LEU A 389 -2.95 7.36 10.97
N PHE A 390 -3.68 8.35 10.48
CA PHE A 390 -3.15 9.30 9.49
C PHE A 390 -2.06 10.23 10.04
N ILE A 391 -2.15 10.67 11.30
CA ILE A 391 -1.09 11.44 11.95
C ILE A 391 0.19 10.62 11.99
N GLY A 392 0.14 9.37 12.44
CA GLY A 392 1.37 8.57 12.51
C GLY A 392 1.95 8.21 11.14
N TRP A 393 1.14 7.94 10.12
CA TRP A 393 1.67 7.79 8.76
C TRP A 393 2.32 9.06 8.23
N SER A 394 1.75 10.24 8.53
CA SER A 394 2.35 11.52 8.20
C SER A 394 3.70 11.69 8.91
N LEU A 395 3.78 11.37 10.21
CA LEU A 395 5.01 11.45 10.99
C LEU A 395 6.10 10.50 10.47
N VAL A 396 5.74 9.26 10.12
CA VAL A 396 6.68 8.30 9.52
C VAL A 396 7.23 8.83 8.20
N ASN A 397 6.38 9.33 7.31
CA ASN A 397 6.81 9.92 6.04
C ASN A 397 7.72 11.14 6.24
N ILE A 398 7.32 12.07 7.10
CA ILE A 398 8.10 13.27 7.42
C ILE A 398 9.47 12.88 7.99
N ALA A 399 9.52 11.90 8.90
CA ALA A 399 10.78 11.41 9.47
C ALA A 399 11.70 10.80 8.40
N ILE A 400 11.16 9.99 7.49
CA ILE A 400 11.92 9.38 6.38
C ILE A 400 12.45 10.47 5.44
N LEU A 401 11.61 11.43 5.04
CA LEU A 401 12.00 12.53 4.14
C LEU A 401 13.05 13.45 4.78
N ALA A 402 12.87 13.80 6.05
CA ALA A 402 13.85 14.59 6.80
C ALA A 402 15.19 13.84 6.94
N ALA A 403 15.15 12.56 7.31
CA ALA A 403 16.35 11.72 7.39
C ALA A 403 17.06 11.60 6.04
N LEU A 404 16.31 11.47 4.94
CA LEU A 404 16.83 11.45 3.58
C LEU A 404 17.60 12.74 3.29
N LEU A 405 16.99 13.91 3.50
CA LEU A 405 17.63 15.20 3.23
C LEU A 405 18.89 15.42 4.08
N ILE A 406 18.83 15.10 5.37
CA ILE A 406 19.97 15.21 6.29
C ILE A 406 21.12 14.30 5.84
N GLN A 407 20.82 13.05 5.50
CA GLN A 407 21.84 12.10 5.06
C GLN A 407 22.42 12.49 3.70
N GLN A 408 21.59 12.99 2.76
CA GLN A 408 22.06 13.49 1.47
C GLN A 408 22.98 14.71 1.60
N ALA A 409 22.73 15.58 2.58
CA ALA A 409 23.61 16.71 2.89
C ALA A 409 24.95 16.24 3.50
N ARG A 410 24.93 15.23 4.39
CA ARG A 410 26.12 14.72 5.08
C ARG A 410 27.01 13.79 4.25
N ALA A 411 26.42 12.93 3.42
CA ALA A 411 27.16 11.87 2.70
C ALA A 411 27.96 12.38 1.49
N GLY A 412 27.66 13.58 0.99
CA GLY A 412 28.33 14.15 -0.19
C GLY A 412 28.01 13.39 -1.50
N ARG A 413 28.82 13.62 -2.54
CA ARG A 413 28.62 13.01 -3.87
C ARG A 413 29.03 11.54 -3.97
N SER A 414 29.98 11.07 -3.17
CA SER A 414 30.55 9.72 -3.31
C SER A 414 29.76 8.63 -2.57
N ARG A 415 29.01 8.99 -1.53
CA ARG A 415 28.27 8.02 -0.69
C ARG A 415 26.76 8.27 -0.67
N TRP A 416 26.26 9.02 -1.64
CA TRP A 416 24.85 9.42 -1.70
C TRP A 416 23.93 8.22 -1.87
N LEU A 417 24.33 7.21 -2.65
CA LEU A 417 23.50 6.06 -2.98
C LEU A 417 23.38 5.07 -1.81
N PRO A 418 24.47 4.62 -1.15
CA PRO A 418 24.34 3.80 0.06
C PRO A 418 23.54 4.49 1.18
N ALA A 419 23.65 5.83 1.29
CA ALA A 419 22.85 6.60 2.24
C ALA A 419 21.35 6.57 1.91
N MET A 420 20.98 6.59 0.62
CA MET A 420 19.58 6.41 0.18
C MET A 420 19.05 5.03 0.54
N HIS A 421 19.79 3.97 0.17
CA HIS A 421 19.42 2.58 0.46
C HIS A 421 19.18 2.37 1.95
N ARG A 422 20.10 2.86 2.79
CA ARG A 422 19.97 2.82 4.24
C ARG A 422 18.73 3.55 4.74
N THR A 423 18.46 4.74 4.22
CA THR A 423 17.30 5.55 4.66
C THR A 423 15.99 4.83 4.37
N PHE A 424 15.81 4.29 3.16
CA PHE A 424 14.59 3.56 2.82
C PHE A 424 14.48 2.21 3.50
N ALA A 425 15.59 1.50 3.70
CA ALA A 425 15.60 0.25 4.46
C ALA A 425 15.16 0.47 5.92
N ILE A 426 15.60 1.55 6.56
CA ILE A 426 15.13 1.95 7.90
C ILE A 426 13.68 2.43 7.84
N GLY A 427 13.32 3.22 6.82
CA GLY A 427 11.97 3.72 6.62
C GLY A 427 10.94 2.61 6.48
N ALA A 428 11.26 1.53 5.78
CA ALA A 428 10.42 0.33 5.70
C ALA A 428 10.15 -0.24 7.10
N VAL A 429 11.16 -0.35 7.96
CA VAL A 429 10.99 -0.81 9.35
C VAL A 429 10.10 0.14 10.16
N LEU A 430 10.24 1.46 9.99
CA LEU A 430 9.35 2.43 10.66
C LEU A 430 7.89 2.26 10.25
N TYR A 431 7.64 1.99 8.97
CA TYR A 431 6.31 1.65 8.46
C TYR A 431 5.75 0.38 9.11
N LEU A 432 6.58 -0.64 9.31
CA LEU A 432 6.17 -1.87 9.99
C LEU A 432 5.83 -1.63 11.46
N ILE A 433 6.70 -0.91 12.17
CA ILE A 433 6.49 -0.56 13.58
C ILE A 433 5.19 0.22 13.75
N TRP A 434 4.96 1.23 12.90
CA TRP A 434 3.73 2.01 12.98
C TRP A 434 2.50 1.16 12.64
N SER A 435 2.58 0.27 11.64
CA SER A 435 1.46 -0.59 11.29
C SER A 435 1.11 -1.57 12.41
N LEU A 436 2.12 -2.12 13.08
CA LEU A 436 1.93 -2.98 14.23
C LEU A 436 1.37 -2.20 15.43
N ALA A 437 1.90 -1.00 15.70
CA ALA A 437 1.41 -0.12 16.76
C ALA A 437 -0.05 0.29 16.52
N GLY A 438 -0.41 0.67 15.29
CA GLY A 438 -1.77 1.00 14.91
C GLY A 438 -2.72 -0.19 15.05
N LEU A 439 -2.29 -1.38 14.62
CA LEU A 439 -3.07 -2.61 14.80
C LEU A 439 -3.32 -2.92 16.27
N LEU A 440 -2.28 -2.87 17.10
CA LEU A 440 -2.35 -3.26 18.51
C LEU A 440 -3.00 -2.21 19.40
N ALA A 441 -2.65 -0.92 19.26
CA ALA A 441 -3.04 0.11 20.22
C ALA A 441 -4.47 0.66 20.00
N VAL A 442 -4.93 0.75 18.75
CA VAL A 442 -6.23 1.40 18.43
C VAL A 442 -7.41 0.78 19.18
N PRO A 443 -7.57 -0.55 19.27
CA PRO A 443 -8.69 -1.13 20.02
C PRO A 443 -8.72 -0.81 21.50
N TRP A 444 -7.58 -0.47 22.10
CA TRP A 444 -7.49 -0.11 23.51
C TRP A 444 -7.72 1.38 23.73
N LEU A 445 -7.26 2.22 22.81
CA LEU A 445 -7.44 3.68 22.87
C LEU A 445 -8.88 4.11 22.64
N PHE A 446 -9.63 3.36 21.83
CA PHE A 446 -11.03 3.69 21.45
C PHE A 446 -12.04 2.68 21.99
N ARG A 447 -11.70 1.99 23.09
CA ARG A 447 -12.63 1.09 23.77
C ARG A 447 -13.74 1.92 24.43
N GLY A 448 -15.00 1.54 24.18
CA GLY A 448 -16.15 2.13 24.86
C GLY A 448 -16.55 1.35 26.12
N SER A 449 -17.23 2.01 27.06
CA SER A 449 -17.88 1.35 28.19
C SER A 449 -19.40 1.40 28.00
N LEU A 450 -20.05 0.24 27.98
CA LEU A 450 -21.52 0.17 27.86
C LEU A 450 -22.22 0.69 29.12
N ALA A 451 -21.53 0.63 30.26
CA ALA A 451 -22.02 1.14 31.54
C ALA A 451 -22.29 2.66 31.50
N GLU A 452 -21.51 3.44 30.74
CA GLU A 452 -21.71 4.89 30.61
C GLU A 452 -23.01 5.26 29.87
N VAL A 453 -23.54 4.35 29.05
CA VAL A 453 -24.69 4.62 28.18
C VAL A 453 -25.96 3.91 28.66
N ALA A 454 -25.84 2.87 29.49
CA ALA A 454 -26.95 2.02 29.93
C ALA A 454 -28.07 2.76 30.66
N GLY A 455 -27.75 3.87 31.35
CA GLY A 455 -28.73 4.70 32.06
C GLY A 455 -29.44 5.75 31.20
N LEU A 456 -29.05 5.93 29.93
CA LEU A 456 -29.63 6.94 29.06
C LEU A 456 -30.95 6.46 28.42
N PRO A 457 -31.84 7.37 27.98
CA PRO A 457 -33.02 7.00 27.22
C PRO A 457 -32.68 6.21 25.94
N PRO A 458 -33.53 5.28 25.49
CA PRO A 458 -33.22 4.43 24.34
C PRO A 458 -32.89 5.19 23.04
N SER A 459 -33.60 6.29 22.78
CA SER A 459 -33.33 7.16 21.62
C SER A 459 -31.93 7.79 21.67
N VAL A 460 -31.47 8.13 22.86
CA VAL A 460 -30.12 8.69 23.10
C VAL A 460 -29.06 7.59 23.03
N GLN A 461 -29.33 6.39 23.56
CA GLN A 461 -28.44 5.24 23.46
C GLN A 461 -28.14 4.87 22.00
N GLN A 462 -29.17 4.81 21.15
CA GLN A 462 -29.00 4.56 19.72
C GLN A 462 -28.18 5.69 19.06
N LEU A 463 -28.44 6.94 19.41
CA LEU A 463 -27.72 8.08 18.85
C LEU A 463 -26.22 8.06 19.21
N VAL A 464 -25.90 7.71 20.46
CA VAL A 464 -24.52 7.56 20.96
C VAL A 464 -23.79 6.39 20.30
N TYR A 465 -24.53 5.38 19.81
CA TYR A 465 -23.93 4.29 19.01
C TYR A 465 -23.66 4.69 17.57
N GLU A 466 -24.60 5.42 16.96
CA GLU A 466 -24.54 5.74 15.53
C GLU A 466 -23.61 6.92 15.22
N ARG A 467 -23.39 7.81 16.18
CA ARG A 467 -22.62 9.03 15.97
C ARG A 467 -21.44 9.12 16.93
N ALA A 468 -20.39 9.79 16.46
CA ALA A 468 -19.29 10.20 17.31
C ALA A 468 -19.57 11.59 17.89
N ASP A 469 -19.05 11.85 19.09
CA ASP A 469 -19.10 13.17 19.71
C ASP A 469 -18.52 14.27 18.81
N PRO A 470 -19.03 15.51 18.89
CA PRO A 470 -20.08 15.97 19.81
C PRO A 470 -21.50 15.56 19.39
N ILE A 471 -22.34 15.22 20.37
CA ILE A 471 -23.77 14.92 20.15
C ILE A 471 -24.59 16.09 20.70
N LEU A 472 -25.17 16.87 19.78
CA LEU A 472 -26.01 18.01 20.11
C LEU A 472 -27.48 17.58 20.05
N LEU A 473 -28.23 17.87 21.11
CA LEU A 473 -29.61 17.47 21.29
C LEU A 473 -30.52 18.69 21.34
N LYS A 474 -31.67 18.58 20.69
CA LYS A 474 -32.77 19.54 20.73
C LYS A 474 -34.07 18.76 20.73
N CYS A 475 -35.13 19.32 21.32
CA CYS A 475 -36.47 18.79 21.12
C CYS A 475 -37.36 19.80 20.38
N PRO A 476 -38.38 19.35 19.63
CA PRO A 476 -39.15 20.24 18.75
C PRO A 476 -39.88 21.39 19.47
N SER A 477 -40.34 21.20 20.70
CA SER A 477 -41.06 22.24 21.46
C SER A 477 -40.16 23.16 22.29
N SER A 478 -38.84 22.92 22.31
CA SER A 478 -37.88 23.73 23.08
C SER A 478 -36.97 24.56 22.17
N PRO A 479 -36.78 25.86 22.44
CA PRO A 479 -35.81 26.67 21.69
C PRO A 479 -34.35 26.30 22.03
N HIS A 480 -34.10 25.62 23.15
CA HIS A 480 -32.77 25.37 23.69
C HIS A 480 -32.04 24.20 23.01
N ILE A 481 -30.71 24.25 23.02
CA ILE A 481 -29.82 23.21 22.49
C ILE A 481 -28.91 22.74 23.62
N TYR A 482 -28.70 21.44 23.70
CA TYR A 482 -27.91 20.81 24.75
C TYR A 482 -26.80 19.97 24.12
N LEU A 483 -25.60 20.02 24.69
CA LEU A 483 -24.55 19.06 24.40
C LEU A 483 -24.73 17.85 25.31
N LEU A 484 -24.76 16.64 24.74
CA LEU A 484 -24.62 15.42 25.53
C LEU A 484 -23.14 15.18 25.81
N GLN A 485 -22.75 15.20 27.08
CA GLN A 485 -21.37 14.95 27.49
C GLN A 485 -21.34 14.16 28.81
N LYS A 486 -20.61 13.03 28.82
CA LYS A 486 -20.49 12.13 30.00
C LYS A 486 -21.85 11.76 30.61
N GLY A 487 -22.86 11.53 29.77
CA GLY A 487 -24.22 11.18 30.20
C GLY A 487 -25.07 12.34 30.74
N GLN A 488 -24.57 13.58 30.70
CA GLN A 488 -25.30 14.77 31.14
C GLN A 488 -25.68 15.65 29.94
N LYS A 489 -26.83 16.35 30.03
CA LYS A 489 -27.20 17.42 29.10
C LYS A 489 -26.63 18.74 29.59
N ARG A 490 -25.79 19.39 28.78
CA ARG A 490 -25.19 20.69 29.07
C ARG A 490 -25.85 21.74 28.18
N TRP A 491 -26.57 22.69 28.78
CA TRP A 491 -27.26 23.73 28.00
C TRP A 491 -26.26 24.71 27.36
N ILE A 492 -26.38 24.91 26.05
CA ILE A 492 -25.67 25.92 25.29
C ILE A 492 -26.49 27.22 25.35
N GLN A 493 -25.96 28.21 26.06
CA GLN A 493 -26.72 29.39 26.47
C GLN A 493 -27.22 30.22 25.30
N ASP A 494 -26.40 30.40 24.27
CA ASP A 494 -26.70 31.25 23.14
C ASP A 494 -25.96 30.82 21.85
N ILE A 495 -26.28 31.49 20.74
CA ILE A 495 -25.67 31.25 19.42
C ILE A 495 -24.18 31.61 19.42
N PRO A 496 -23.73 32.72 20.04
CA PRO A 496 -22.30 33.00 20.19
C PRO A 496 -21.53 31.86 20.85
N ALA A 497 -22.04 31.27 21.94
CA ALA A 497 -21.44 30.12 22.61
C ALA A 497 -21.42 28.88 21.70
N PHE A 498 -22.52 28.62 21.00
CA PHE A 498 -22.59 27.54 20.00
C PHE A 498 -21.51 27.68 18.92
N GLN A 499 -21.31 28.88 18.39
CA GLN A 499 -20.31 29.18 17.38
C GLN A 499 -18.88 29.18 17.94
N ALA A 500 -18.69 29.65 19.17
CA ALA A 500 -17.39 29.68 19.84
C ALA A 500 -16.84 28.28 20.10
N GLU A 501 -17.72 27.33 20.42
CA GLU A 501 -17.39 25.90 20.54
C GLU A 501 -17.21 25.20 19.17
N GLY A 502 -17.41 25.92 18.06
CA GLY A 502 -17.23 25.39 16.71
C GLY A 502 -18.33 24.44 16.22
N TYR A 503 -19.48 24.40 16.91
CA TYR A 503 -20.59 23.53 16.55
C TYR A 503 -21.30 23.99 15.26
N ARG A 504 -21.88 23.03 14.54
CA ARG A 504 -22.62 23.27 13.29
C ARG A 504 -24.07 22.86 13.44
N TRP A 505 -24.98 23.64 12.85
CA TRP A 505 -26.42 23.37 12.91
C TRP A 505 -26.80 21.99 12.36
N GLY A 506 -26.08 21.48 11.35
CA GLY A 506 -26.30 20.14 10.81
C GLY A 506 -25.98 19.00 11.79
N ASP A 507 -25.26 19.28 12.88
CA ASP A 507 -24.91 18.30 13.89
C ASP A 507 -26.01 18.15 14.97
N VAL A 508 -26.98 19.08 15.01
CA VAL A 508 -28.09 19.06 15.98
C VAL A 508 -29.08 17.93 15.67
N GLN A 509 -29.32 17.09 16.67
CA GLN A 509 -30.20 15.93 16.62
C GLN A 509 -31.48 16.19 17.38
N TYR A 510 -32.61 15.85 16.76
CA TYR A 510 -33.92 16.00 17.38
C TYR A 510 -34.31 14.72 18.12
N ILE A 511 -34.62 14.86 19.41
CA ILE A 511 -35.18 13.79 20.25
C ILE A 511 -36.50 14.25 20.88
N THR A 512 -37.24 13.33 21.50
CA THR A 512 -38.47 13.70 22.21
C THR A 512 -38.13 14.56 23.44
N CYS A 513 -39.00 15.51 23.79
CA CYS A 513 -38.77 16.34 24.98
C CYS A 513 -38.83 15.51 26.26
N ALA A 514 -39.60 14.41 26.28
CA ALA A 514 -39.60 13.44 27.36
C ALA A 514 -38.21 12.82 27.56
N ASP A 515 -37.59 12.29 26.50
CA ASP A 515 -36.24 11.71 26.58
C ASP A 515 -35.20 12.76 26.97
N LEU A 516 -35.28 13.97 26.39
CA LEU A 516 -34.39 15.08 26.75
C LEU A 516 -34.57 15.50 28.22
N GLY A 517 -35.78 15.43 28.76
CA GLY A 517 -36.11 15.71 30.16
C GLY A 517 -35.51 14.69 31.13
N LEU A 518 -35.36 13.43 30.71
CA LEU A 518 -34.79 12.35 31.53
C LEU A 518 -33.26 12.41 31.68
N LEU A 519 -32.57 13.19 30.84
CA LEU A 519 -31.12 13.34 30.92
C LEU A 519 -30.72 14.21 32.14
N PRO A 520 -29.75 13.76 32.95
CA PRO A 520 -29.21 14.56 34.06
C PRO A 520 -28.66 15.91 33.58
N ASP A 521 -28.92 16.96 34.34
CA ASP A 521 -28.40 18.29 34.08
C ASP A 521 -26.90 18.39 34.39
N GLY A 522 -26.13 18.91 33.44
CA GLY A 522 -24.73 19.26 33.60
C GLY A 522 -24.51 20.77 33.61
N GLU A 523 -23.26 21.19 33.81
CA GLU A 523 -22.89 22.61 33.78
C GLU A 523 -23.15 23.23 32.40
N THR A 524 -23.56 24.50 32.36
CA THR A 524 -23.86 25.21 31.11
C THR A 524 -22.62 25.46 30.25
N ILE A 525 -22.84 25.91 29.02
CA ILE A 525 -21.82 26.36 28.07
C ILE A 525 -22.18 27.79 27.62
N PRO A 526 -21.42 28.83 28.02
CA PRO A 526 -20.29 28.80 28.95
C PRO A 526 -20.69 28.46 30.42
N PRO A 527 -19.74 28.17 31.32
CA PRO A 527 -20.01 27.92 32.74
C PRO A 527 -20.74 29.08 33.44
N GLY A 528 -21.45 28.78 34.54
CA GLY A 528 -22.05 29.80 35.42
C GLY A 528 -23.44 30.30 35.03
N GLY A 529 -24.15 29.64 34.10
CA GLY A 529 -25.49 30.04 33.63
C GLY A 529 -26.66 29.64 34.51
N GLY A 530 -26.43 29.00 35.66
CA GLY A 530 -27.49 28.40 36.47
C GLY A 530 -27.99 27.06 35.92
N PRO A 531 -29.13 26.55 36.40
CA PRO A 531 -29.66 25.26 35.96
C PRO A 531 -30.09 25.32 34.49
N PRO A 532 -29.84 24.26 33.69
CA PRO A 532 -30.36 24.16 32.34
C PRO A 532 -31.89 24.35 32.31
N PRO A 533 -32.44 25.11 31.34
CA PRO A 533 -33.88 25.17 31.14
C PRO A 533 -34.39 23.77 30.84
N GLN A 534 -35.58 23.42 31.35
CA GLN A 534 -36.18 22.13 31.03
C GLN A 534 -36.84 22.17 29.65
N PRO A 535 -36.71 21.10 28.85
CA PRO A 535 -37.16 21.03 27.45
C PRO A 535 -38.68 20.90 27.28
#